data_AF-A0A5B8LU91-F1
#
_entry.id   AF-A0A5B8LU91-F1
#
_cell.length_a   1.000
_cell.length_b   1.000
_cell.length_c   1.000
_cell.angle_alpha   90.00
_cell.angle_beta   90.00
_cell.angle_gamma   90.00
#
_symmetry.space_group_name_H-M   'P 1'
#
loop_
_entity.id
_entity.type
_entity.pdbx_description
1 polymer ?
#
loop_
_entity_poly.entity_id
_entity_poly.type
_entity_poly.pdbx_seq_one_letter_code
_entity_poly.pdbx_strand_id
1 'polypeptide(L)'
;MDQPGASLDRAQAIGMINAYRATNGLPALTPDAGLDGTAQTLADQYARTGTPPRAPQELTVMKLSAGYATFAETFSGWRNSPADAAGLKATATKAGVAMAYSPSSSYGVHWVLVLDD
;
A
#
# COMPACT_ATOMS: atom_id res chain seq x y z
N MET A 1 0.18 -10.59 9.70
CA MET A 1 -0.61 -9.40 10.11
C MET A 1 -2.11 -9.66 9.98
N ASP A 2 -2.48 -10.93 9.92
CA ASP A 2 -3.77 -11.54 9.70
C ASP A 2 -4.49 -11.87 11.01
N GLN A 3 -4.25 -11.05 12.03
CA GLN A 3 -4.81 -11.22 13.37
C GLN A 3 -5.25 -9.85 13.94
N PRO A 4 -6.22 -9.83 14.86
CA PRO A 4 -6.63 -8.61 15.55
C PRO A 4 -5.45 -7.92 16.23
N GLY A 5 -5.35 -6.60 16.11
CA GLY A 5 -4.27 -5.81 16.72
C GLY A 5 -2.93 -5.86 15.99
N ALA A 6 -2.84 -6.52 14.83
CA ALA A 6 -1.66 -6.41 13.98
C ALA A 6 -1.43 -4.97 13.56
N SER A 7 -0.18 -4.52 13.64
CA SER A 7 0.25 -3.19 13.24
C SER A 7 1.30 -3.27 12.14
N LEU A 8 1.28 -2.30 11.23
CA LEU A 8 2.25 -2.15 10.15
C LEU A 8 3.30 -1.10 10.56
N ASP A 9 4.57 -1.47 10.50
CA ASP A 9 5.66 -0.49 10.47
C ASP A 9 5.70 0.16 9.07
N ARG A 10 5.10 1.34 8.97
CA ARG A 10 4.96 2.07 7.70
C ARG A 10 6.30 2.56 7.16
N ALA A 11 7.21 2.97 8.03
CA ALA A 11 8.54 3.43 7.63
C ALA A 11 9.35 2.27 7.04
N GLN A 12 9.31 1.09 7.68
CA GLN A 12 9.93 -0.11 7.13
C GLN A 12 9.32 -0.53 5.78
N ALA A 13 7.99 -0.48 5.67
CA ALA A 13 7.29 -0.80 4.42
C ALA A 13 7.68 0.13 3.26
N ILE A 14 7.74 1.45 3.51
CA ILE A 14 8.21 2.43 2.53
C ILE A 14 9.70 2.23 2.22
N GLY A 15 10.51 1.85 3.21
CA GLY A 15 11.91 1.44 3.01
C GLY A 15 12.07 0.29 2.01
N MET A 16 11.20 -0.72 2.05
CA MET A 16 11.20 -1.82 1.08
C MET A 16 10.85 -1.36 -0.34
N ILE A 17 9.88 -0.45 -0.48
CA ILE A 17 9.53 0.17 -1.77
C ILE A 17 10.72 0.98 -2.29
N ASN A 18 11.35 1.78 -1.44
CA ASN A 18 12.50 2.61 -1.80
C ASN A 18 13.72 1.78 -2.21
N ALA A 19 13.97 0.65 -1.56
CA ALA A 19 15.02 -0.28 -1.98
C ALA A 19 14.81 -0.76 -3.42
N TYR A 20 13.57 -1.11 -3.80
CA TYR A 20 13.24 -1.47 -5.17
C TYR A 20 13.29 -0.28 -6.14
N ARG A 21 12.86 0.90 -5.73
CA ARG A 21 13.01 2.12 -6.55
C ARG A 21 14.48 2.39 -6.85
N ALA A 22 15.36 2.23 -5.86
CA ALA A 22 16.80 2.37 -6.04
C ALA A 22 17.38 1.36 -7.04
N THR A 23 16.95 0.09 -7.04
CA THR A 23 17.39 -0.87 -8.08
C THR A 23 16.92 -0.50 -9.49
N ASN A 24 15.95 0.39 -9.62
CA ASN A 24 15.44 0.92 -10.88
C ASN A 24 15.94 2.34 -11.17
N GLY A 25 16.90 2.87 -10.41
CA GLY A 25 17.48 4.20 -10.62
C GLY A 25 16.54 5.36 -10.27
N LEU A 26 15.52 5.13 -9.43
CA LEU A 26 14.51 6.13 -9.06
C LEU A 26 14.80 6.73 -7.68
N PRO A 27 14.41 8.01 -7.45
CA PRO A 27 14.54 8.64 -6.14
C PRO A 27 13.64 7.96 -5.09
N ALA A 28 14.10 8.02 -3.84
CA ALA A 28 13.35 7.52 -2.70
C ALA A 28 12.12 8.40 -2.44
N LEU A 29 11.03 7.75 -2.03
CA LEU A 29 9.81 8.36 -1.54
C LEU A 29 9.97 8.73 -0.07
N THR A 30 9.44 9.88 0.32
CA THR A 30 9.39 10.34 1.71
C THR A 30 8.11 9.83 2.37
N PRO A 31 8.19 9.19 3.55
CA PRO A 31 6.99 8.85 4.33
C PRO A 31 6.18 10.11 4.67
N ASP A 32 4.88 10.08 4.40
CA ASP A 32 3.97 11.19 4.68
C ASP A 32 2.79 10.74 5.55
N ALA A 33 2.62 11.39 6.70
CA ALA A 33 1.59 11.02 7.67
C ALA A 33 0.16 11.34 7.20
N GLY A 34 -0.02 12.33 6.31
CA GLY A 34 -1.30 12.64 5.70
C GLY A 34 -1.72 11.54 4.72
N LEU A 35 -0.78 11.11 3.87
CA LEU A 35 -0.97 9.98 2.97
C LEU A 35 -1.18 8.66 3.72
N ASP A 36 -0.53 8.45 4.88
CA ASP A 36 -0.81 7.31 5.75
C ASP A 36 -2.27 7.32 6.24
N GLY A 37 -2.80 8.48 6.63
CA GLY A 37 -4.20 8.65 7.01
C GLY A 37 -5.17 8.37 5.85
N THR A 38 -4.83 8.85 4.65
CA THR A 38 -5.59 8.55 3.42
C THR A 38 -5.58 7.05 3.12
N ALA A 39 -4.40 6.41 3.17
CA ALA A 39 -4.26 4.98 2.96
C ALA A 39 -5.06 4.18 3.99
N GLN A 40 -5.06 4.60 5.27
CA GLN A 40 -5.81 3.93 6.33
C GLN A 40 -7.31 4.00 6.08
N THR A 41 -7.83 5.17 5.71
CA THR A 41 -9.24 5.37 5.39
C THR A 41 -9.69 4.45 4.24
N LEU A 42 -8.87 4.35 3.20
CA LEU A 42 -9.12 3.47 2.06
C LEU A 42 -9.03 1.99 2.44
N ALA A 43 -8.05 1.61 3.26
CA ALA A 43 -7.90 0.24 3.75
C ALA A 43 -9.10 -0.19 4.60
N ASP A 44 -9.56 0.67 5.50
CA ASP A 44 -10.73 0.43 6.34
C ASP A 44 -12.01 0.31 5.49
N GLN A 45 -12.19 1.18 4.50
CA GLN A 45 -13.30 1.06 3.54
C GLN A 45 -13.23 -0.27 2.79
N TYR A 46 -12.05 -0.64 2.30
CA TYR A 46 -11.85 -1.87 1.54
C TYR A 46 -12.19 -3.09 2.39
N ALA A 47 -11.69 -3.13 3.63
CA ALA A 47 -11.92 -4.21 4.57
C ALA A 47 -13.38 -4.32 5.05
N ARG A 48 -14.11 -3.19 5.13
CA ARG A 48 -15.54 -3.16 5.49
C ARG A 48 -16.45 -3.59 4.35
N THR A 49 -16.13 -3.20 3.12
CA THR A 49 -17.00 -3.43 1.95
C THR A 49 -16.65 -4.69 1.17
N GLY A 50 -15.41 -5.18 1.30
CA GLY A 50 -14.86 -6.24 0.44
C GLY A 50 -14.63 -5.79 -1.01
N THR A 51 -14.88 -4.52 -1.33
CA THR A 51 -14.77 -3.97 -2.69
C THR A 51 -13.62 -2.99 -2.80
N PRO A 52 -12.80 -3.05 -3.86
CA PRO A 52 -11.70 -2.09 -4.07
C PRO A 52 -12.22 -0.64 -4.04
N PRO A 53 -11.70 0.24 -3.16
CA PRO A 53 -12.11 1.62 -3.13
C PRO A 53 -11.66 2.36 -4.40
N ARG A 54 -12.32 3.48 -4.70
CA ARG A 54 -11.92 4.36 -5.81
C ARG A 54 -10.78 5.27 -5.38
N ALA A 55 -9.79 5.45 -6.25
CA ALA A 55 -8.71 6.40 -6.01
C ALA A 55 -9.26 7.84 -5.90
N PRO A 56 -8.91 8.58 -4.83
CA PRO A 56 -9.01 10.04 -4.82
C PRO A 56 -8.30 10.64 -6.03
N GLN A 57 -8.85 11.72 -6.59
CA GLN A 57 -8.31 12.36 -7.80
C GLN A 57 -6.92 12.97 -7.61
N GLU A 58 -6.57 13.29 -6.37
CA GLU A 58 -5.31 13.93 -6.01
C GLU A 58 -4.15 12.94 -5.95
N LEU A 59 -4.42 11.63 -5.86
CA LEU A 59 -3.34 10.64 -5.81
C LEU A 59 -2.78 10.35 -7.19
N THR A 60 -1.46 10.34 -7.29
CA THR A 60 -0.75 9.93 -8.50
C THR A 60 -0.83 8.41 -8.71
N VAL A 61 -0.67 7.63 -7.62
CA VAL A 61 -0.79 6.17 -7.66
C VAL A 61 -1.60 5.69 -6.46
N MET A 62 -2.48 4.72 -6.70
CA MET A 62 -3.09 3.90 -5.66
C MET A 62 -2.94 2.43 -6.02
N LYS A 63 -2.32 1.66 -5.13
CA LYS A 63 -2.20 0.20 -5.22
C LYS A 63 -3.03 -0.45 -4.12
N LEU A 64 -3.74 -1.50 -4.49
CA LEU A 64 -4.64 -2.25 -3.61
C LEU A 64 -4.27 -3.72 -3.66
N SER A 65 -4.41 -4.42 -2.54
CA SER A 65 -4.34 -5.87 -2.49
C SER A 65 -5.11 -6.39 -1.28
N ALA A 66 -5.57 -7.63 -1.37
CA ALA A 66 -6.22 -8.31 -0.27
C ALA A 66 -5.77 -9.79 -0.26
N GLY A 67 -5.78 -10.44 0.89
CA GLY A 67 -5.44 -11.87 1.00
C GLY A 67 -4.00 -12.19 1.42
N TYR A 68 -3.09 -11.23 1.38
CA TYR A 68 -1.70 -11.44 1.81
C TYR A 68 -1.54 -11.20 3.31
N ALA A 69 -0.87 -12.11 4.02
CA ALA A 69 -0.69 -12.02 5.46
C ALA A 69 0.31 -10.93 5.86
N THR A 70 1.29 -10.61 5.00
CA THR A 70 2.34 -9.62 5.28
C THR A 70 2.52 -8.59 4.17
N PHE A 71 3.15 -7.46 4.52
CA PHE A 71 3.51 -6.44 3.56
C PHE A 71 4.55 -6.96 2.54
N ALA A 72 5.50 -7.80 2.97
CA ALA A 72 6.52 -8.33 2.09
C ALA A 72 5.95 -9.20 0.96
N GLU A 73 4.94 -10.01 1.26
CA GLU A 73 4.20 -10.80 0.28
C GLU A 73 3.40 -9.88 -0.66
N THR A 74 2.67 -8.92 -0.09
CA THR A 74 1.91 -7.92 -0.86
C THR A 74 2.79 -7.17 -1.85
N PHE A 75 3.90 -6.65 -1.36
CA PHE A 75 4.89 -5.93 -2.16
C PHE A 75 5.48 -6.81 -3.26
N SER A 76 5.71 -8.10 -2.98
CA SER A 76 6.16 -9.05 -3.99
C SER A 76 5.11 -9.31 -5.06
N GLY A 77 3.82 -9.38 -4.69
CA GLY A 77 2.71 -9.43 -5.63
C GLY A 77 2.72 -8.22 -6.58
N TRP A 78 2.77 -7.00 -6.03
CA TRP A 78 2.82 -5.78 -6.85
C TRP A 78 4.05 -5.72 -7.77
N ARG A 79 5.23 -6.09 -7.28
CA ARG A 79 6.45 -6.06 -8.10
C ARG A 79 6.42 -7.06 -9.26
N ASN A 80 5.74 -8.19 -9.08
CA ASN A 80 5.66 -9.27 -10.08
C ASN A 80 4.56 -9.04 -11.11
N SER A 81 3.65 -8.09 -10.87
CA SER A 81 2.60 -7.67 -11.81
C SER A 81 3.11 -6.47 -12.64
N PRO A 82 3.17 -6.54 -13.99
CA PRO A 82 3.70 -5.45 -14.81
C PRO A 82 2.99 -4.11 -14.60
N ALA A 83 1.67 -4.14 -14.43
CA ALA A 83 0.86 -2.93 -14.22
C ALA A 83 1.12 -2.31 -12.83
N ASP A 84 1.30 -3.13 -11.79
CA ASP A 84 1.56 -2.63 -10.44
C ASP A 84 3.01 -2.18 -10.27
N ALA A 85 3.95 -2.90 -10.88
CA ALA A 85 5.36 -2.52 -10.94
C ALA A 85 5.54 -1.16 -11.63
N ALA A 86 4.75 -0.83 -12.65
CA ALA A 86 4.75 0.50 -13.25
C ALA A 86 4.33 1.58 -12.23
N GLY A 87 3.31 1.32 -11.41
CA GLY A 87 2.88 2.23 -10.34
C GLY A 87 3.94 2.43 -9.25
N LEU A 88 4.63 1.37 -8.82
CA LEU A 88 5.74 1.46 -7.85
C LEU A 88 6.90 2.34 -8.37
N LYS A 89 7.02 2.47 -9.69
CA LYS A 89 8.05 3.24 -10.39
C LYS A 89 7.57 4.61 -10.87
N ALA A 90 6.33 5.00 -10.55
CA ALA A 90 5.80 6.30 -10.96
C ALA A 90 6.59 7.45 -10.34
N THR A 91 6.56 8.60 -11.02
CA THR A 91 7.07 9.87 -10.51
C THR A 91 6.17 10.35 -9.39
N ALA A 92 6.73 10.40 -8.18
CA ALA A 92 6.10 10.86 -6.94
C ALA A 92 7.23 11.14 -5.94
N THR A 93 6.97 11.96 -4.92
CA THR A 93 7.99 12.27 -3.89
C THR A 93 7.59 11.76 -2.51
N LYS A 94 6.30 11.49 -2.29
CA LYS A 94 5.74 11.04 -1.01
C LYS A 94 5.01 9.72 -1.15
N ALA A 95 4.94 8.99 -0.04
CA ALA A 95 4.20 7.74 0.05
C ALA A 95 3.48 7.62 1.39
N GLY A 96 2.30 7.01 1.34
CA GLY A 96 1.59 6.50 2.51
C GLY A 96 1.19 5.05 2.33
N VAL A 97 1.24 4.27 3.40
CA VAL A 97 0.89 2.84 3.35
C VAL A 97 0.08 2.44 4.58
N ALA A 98 -0.95 1.64 4.36
CA ALA A 98 -1.78 1.16 5.45
C ALA A 98 -2.30 -0.25 5.18
N MET A 99 -2.79 -0.85 6.26
CA MET A 99 -3.52 -2.10 6.20
C MET A 99 -4.74 -2.07 7.12
N ALA A 100 -5.72 -2.90 6.78
CA ALA A 100 -6.87 -3.19 7.62
C ALA A 100 -7.16 -4.68 7.61
N TYR A 101 -7.20 -5.28 8.80
CA TYR A 101 -7.63 -6.66 8.99
C TYR A 101 -9.13 -6.71 9.29
N SER A 102 -9.84 -7.59 8.58
CA SER A 102 -11.27 -7.85 8.80
C SER A 102 -11.48 -9.35 8.98
N PRO A 103 -11.80 -9.81 10.21
CA PRO A 103 -12.02 -11.24 10.47
C PRO A 103 -13.28 -11.79 9.79
N SER A 104 -14.21 -10.92 9.40
CA SER A 104 -15.41 -11.27 8.64
C SER A 104 -15.19 -11.30 7.13
N SER A 105 -14.04 -10.82 6.64
CA SER A 105 -13.70 -10.87 5.21
C SER A 105 -13.04 -12.20 4.86
N SER A 106 -13.42 -12.78 3.72
CA SER A 106 -12.74 -13.96 3.16
C SER A 106 -11.29 -13.68 2.75
N TYR A 107 -10.89 -12.40 2.62
CA TYR A 107 -9.53 -12.00 2.29
C TYR A 107 -8.67 -11.72 3.53
N GLY A 108 -9.24 -11.57 4.73
CA GLY A 108 -8.50 -11.21 5.94
C GLY A 108 -7.92 -9.79 5.88
N VAL A 109 -6.69 -9.64 5.38
CA VAL A 109 -5.95 -8.37 5.36
C VAL A 109 -6.12 -7.65 4.03
N HIS A 110 -6.33 -6.33 4.09
CA HIS A 110 -6.46 -5.44 2.95
C HIS A 110 -5.35 -4.39 3.03
N TRP A 111 -4.64 -4.18 1.93
CA TRP A 111 -3.44 -3.37 1.81
C TRP A 111 -3.67 -2.23 0.84
N VAL A 112 -3.23 -1.04 1.25
CA VAL A 112 -3.30 0.16 0.42
C VAL A 112 -1.95 0.86 0.45
N LEU A 113 -1.43 1.17 -0.74
CA LEU A 113 -0.31 2.08 -0.94
C LEU A 113 -0.80 3.24 -1.79
N VAL A 114 -0.48 4.46 -1.37
CA VAL A 114 -0.77 5.69 -2.10
C VAL A 114 0.51 6.48 -2.31
N LEU A 115 0.68 7.05 -3.50
CA LEU A 115 1.80 7.92 -3.84
C LEU A 115 1.30 9.27 -4.33
N ASP A 116 2.02 10.32 -3.96
CA ASP A 116 1.76 11.69 -4.40
C ASP A 116 3.04 12.55 -4.39
N ASP A 117 2.94 13.81 -4.81
CA ASP A 117 4.04 14.79 -4.85
C ASP A 117 4.19 15.65 -3.58
#